data_AF-A0A9P1DHE1-F1
#
_entry.id   AF-A0A9P1DHE1-F1
#
_cell.length_a   1.000
_cell.length_b   1.000
_cell.length_c   1.000
_cell.angle_alpha   90.00
_cell.angle_beta   90.00
_cell.angle_gamma   90.00
#
_symmetry.space_group_name_H-M   'P 1'
#
loop_
_entity.id
_entity.type
_entity.pdbx_description
1 polymer ?
#
loop_
_entity_poly.entity_id
_entity_poly.type
_entity_poly.pdbx_seq_one_letter_code
_entity_poly.pdbx_strand_id
1 'polypeptide(L)'
;LDSARRLDALEWLVQAFDTLDLADEQLFSAIGLLDRYAAASNTPIAAGPGAFALVLAAMLIALKVSGFKKDLEQARKLVVEVSGSSRPWSAVRKAELNILRRLGFRACTPTAYHLLDRLLSDTLNAPSDRSAVGSEDMEWDNESKMRCSSLACFL
;
A
#
# COMPACT_ATOMS: atom_id res chain seq x y z
N LEU A 1 -6.64 -15.24 2.51
CA LEU A 1 -7.83 -14.51 3.00
C LEU A 1 -8.94 -14.83 2.02
N ASP A 2 -10.11 -15.25 2.49
CA ASP A 2 -11.29 -15.30 1.61
C ASP A 2 -11.58 -13.88 1.10
N SER A 3 -12.14 -13.75 -0.11
CA SER A 3 -12.42 -12.47 -0.77
C SER A 3 -13.21 -11.51 0.13
N ALA A 4 -14.21 -12.00 0.86
CA ALA A 4 -14.99 -11.21 1.81
C ALA A 4 -14.14 -10.63 2.96
N ARG A 5 -13.27 -11.44 3.57
CA ARG A 5 -12.42 -11.03 4.70
C ARG A 5 -11.31 -10.06 4.28
N ARG A 6 -10.89 -10.13 3.02
CA ARG A 6 -9.98 -9.15 2.44
C ARG A 6 -10.66 -7.80 2.36
N LEU A 7 -11.93 -7.73 1.95
CA LEU A 7 -12.69 -6.49 1.92
C LEU A 7 -12.83 -5.89 3.33
N ASP A 8 -13.20 -6.70 4.33
CA ASP A 8 -13.30 -6.23 5.72
C ASP A 8 -11.97 -5.67 6.24
N ALA A 9 -10.85 -6.34 5.92
CA ALA A 9 -9.52 -5.88 6.30
C ALA A 9 -9.11 -4.57 5.60
N LEU A 10 -9.50 -4.41 4.33
CA LEU A 10 -9.25 -3.19 3.56
C LEU A 10 -10.10 -2.04 4.07
N GLU A 11 -11.39 -2.27 4.31
CA GLU A 11 -12.29 -1.26 4.90
C GLU A 11 -11.77 -0.79 6.25
N TRP A 12 -11.35 -1.73 7.10
CA TRP A 12 -10.75 -1.40 8.38
C TRP A 12 -9.46 -0.58 8.23
N LEU A 13 -8.60 -0.92 7.27
CA LEU A 13 -7.38 -0.15 6.99
C LEU A 13 -7.70 1.27 6.56
N VAL A 14 -8.66 1.45 5.65
CA VAL A 14 -9.09 2.79 5.21
C VAL A 14 -9.56 3.61 6.41
N GLN A 15 -10.45 3.06 7.24
CA GLN A 15 -10.93 3.73 8.46
C GLN A 15 -9.80 4.03 9.45
N ALA A 16 -8.84 3.13 9.61
CA ALA A 16 -7.69 3.34 10.50
C ALA A 16 -6.78 4.46 9.98
N PHE A 17 -6.61 4.60 8.67
CA PHE A 17 -5.81 5.66 8.08
C PHE A 17 -6.52 7.02 8.16
N ASP A 18 -7.83 7.05 7.90
CA ASP A 18 -8.66 8.26 8.04
C ASP A 18 -8.68 8.77 9.48
N THR A 19 -8.81 7.88 10.46
CA THR A 19 -8.84 8.26 11.89
C THR A 19 -7.49 8.74 12.41
N LEU A 20 -6.40 8.26 11.82
CA LEU A 20 -5.03 8.65 12.17
C LEU A 20 -4.47 9.80 11.34
N ASP A 21 -5.21 10.27 10.31
CA ASP A 21 -4.78 11.30 9.35
C ASP A 21 -3.43 10.95 8.69
N LEU A 22 -3.31 9.69 8.25
CA LEU A 22 -2.11 9.15 7.62
C LEU A 22 -2.12 9.38 6.11
N ALA A 23 -0.94 9.55 5.51
CA ALA A 23 -0.83 9.74 4.07
C ALA A 23 -1.27 8.51 3.27
N ASP A 24 -2.02 8.73 2.19
CA ASP A 24 -2.53 7.68 1.28
C ASP A 24 -1.44 6.79 0.70
N GLU A 25 -0.25 7.34 0.44
CA GLU A 25 0.93 6.58 -0.03
C GLU A 25 1.21 5.36 0.87
N GLN A 26 1.02 5.54 2.17
CA GLN A 26 1.24 4.51 3.19
C GLN A 26 0.12 3.47 3.21
N LEU A 27 -1.11 3.88 2.90
CA LEU A 27 -2.25 2.99 2.73
C LEU A 27 -2.03 2.07 1.53
N PHE A 28 -1.66 2.62 0.38
CA PHE A 28 -1.35 1.82 -0.82
C PHE A 28 -0.21 0.84 -0.56
N SER A 29 0.79 1.25 0.21
CA SER A 29 1.92 0.39 0.58
C SER A 29 1.48 -0.76 1.49
N ALA A 30 0.66 -0.48 2.50
CA ALA A 30 0.13 -1.50 3.42
C ALA A 30 -0.77 -2.53 2.69
N ILE A 31 -1.63 -2.05 1.78
CA ILE A 31 -2.49 -2.91 0.95
C ILE A 31 -1.65 -3.79 0.02
N GLY A 32 -0.69 -3.20 -0.70
CA GLY A 32 0.21 -3.95 -1.58
C GLY A 32 1.02 -5.02 -0.84
N LEU A 33 1.42 -4.75 0.40
CA LEU A 33 2.10 -5.74 1.25
C LEU A 33 1.21 -6.92 1.61
N LEU A 34 -0.06 -6.67 2.00
CA LEU A 34 -1.01 -7.73 2.29
C LEU A 34 -1.31 -8.60 1.06
N ASP A 35 -1.43 -7.96 -0.09
CA ASP A 35 -1.70 -8.63 -1.35
C ASP A 35 -0.56 -9.55 -1.76
N ARG A 36 0.67 -9.04 -1.70
CA ARG A 36 1.88 -9.83 -1.98
C ARG A 36 2.04 -10.96 -0.98
N TYR A 37 1.72 -10.72 0.30
CA TYR A 37 1.75 -11.76 1.32
C TYR A 37 0.72 -12.86 1.04
N ALA A 38 -0.50 -12.48 0.66
CA ALA A 38 -1.55 -13.43 0.29
C ALA A 38 -1.17 -14.24 -0.97
N ALA A 39 -0.62 -13.58 -2.00
CA ALA A 39 -0.15 -14.24 -3.22
C ALA A 39 1.02 -15.20 -2.97
N ALA A 40 1.91 -14.86 -2.03
CA ALA A 40 3.01 -15.72 -1.62
C ALA A 40 2.56 -16.88 -0.69
N SER A 41 1.30 -16.93 -0.26
CA SER A 41 0.79 -17.96 0.66
C SER A 41 0.02 -19.06 -0.10
N ASN A 42 0.58 -20.26 -0.16
CA ASN A 42 -0.12 -21.44 -0.70
C ASN A 42 -1.16 -22.02 0.29
N THR A 43 -1.08 -21.64 1.56
CA THR A 43 -2.01 -22.05 2.61
C THR A 43 -3.01 -20.94 2.87
N PRO A 44 -4.33 -21.22 2.88
CA PRO A 44 -5.32 -20.21 3.21
C PRO A 44 -5.02 -19.67 4.61
N ILE A 45 -4.94 -18.35 4.73
CA ILE A 45 -4.75 -17.65 6.00
C ILE A 45 -5.88 -18.09 6.93
N ALA A 46 -5.54 -18.93 7.92
CA ALA A 46 -6.50 -19.55 8.80
C ALA A 46 -7.31 -18.48 9.55
N ALA A 47 -8.64 -18.63 9.52
CA ALA A 47 -9.60 -17.79 10.22
C ALA A 47 -9.35 -17.88 11.73
N GLY A 48 -8.60 -16.93 12.28
CA GLY A 48 -8.36 -16.83 13.71
C GLY A 48 -7.89 -15.43 14.11
N PRO A 49 -7.70 -15.17 15.42
CA PRO A 49 -7.24 -13.89 15.95
C PRO A 49 -5.93 -13.38 15.33
N GLY A 50 -5.14 -14.28 14.72
CA GLY A 50 -3.91 -13.96 14.00
C GLY A 50 -4.13 -13.24 12.66
N ALA A 51 -5.32 -13.32 12.06
CA ALA A 51 -5.59 -12.66 10.77
C ALA A 51 -5.59 -11.13 10.91
N PHE A 52 -6.21 -10.61 11.97
CA PHE A 52 -6.20 -9.18 12.26
C PHE A 52 -4.79 -8.66 12.63
N ALA A 53 -4.01 -9.50 13.32
CA ALA A 53 -2.60 -9.18 13.60
C ALA A 53 -1.74 -9.04 12.34
N LEU A 54 -2.09 -9.71 11.23
CA LEU A 54 -1.42 -9.53 9.93
C LEU A 54 -1.73 -8.16 9.32
N VAL A 55 -2.97 -7.69 9.42
CA VAL A 55 -3.40 -6.38 8.93
C VAL A 55 -2.67 -5.27 9.68
N LEU A 56 -2.66 -5.33 11.02
CA LEU A 56 -1.91 -4.41 11.87
C LEU A 56 -0.40 -4.45 11.58
N ALA A 57 0.15 -5.65 11.38
CA ALA A 57 1.55 -5.81 11.06
C ALA A 57 1.91 -5.18 9.70
N ALA A 58 1.09 -5.35 8.67
CA ALA A 58 1.31 -4.75 7.36
C ALA A 58 1.29 -3.22 7.41
N MET A 59 0.32 -2.63 8.12
CA MET A 59 0.26 -1.19 8.38
C MET A 59 1.53 -0.70 9.09
N LEU A 60 1.96 -1.38 10.16
CA LEU A 60 3.17 -1.01 10.88
C LEU A 60 4.44 -1.13 10.03
N ILE A 61 4.53 -2.14 9.15
CA ILE A 61 5.66 -2.28 8.22
C ILE A 61 5.70 -1.09 7.26
N ALA A 62 4.56 -0.71 6.66
CA ALA A 62 4.47 0.42 5.75
C ALA A 62 4.92 1.73 6.44
N LEU A 63 4.39 2.00 7.64
CA LEU A 63 4.78 3.18 8.41
C LEU A 63 6.25 3.18 8.85
N LYS A 64 6.82 2.00 9.16
CA LYS A 64 8.24 1.86 9.50
C LYS A 64 9.15 2.21 8.31
N VAL A 65 8.76 1.81 7.10
CA VAL A 65 9.53 2.06 5.88
C VAL A 65 9.61 3.56 5.59
N SER A 66 8.53 4.28 5.86
CA SER A 66 8.39 5.69 5.47
C SER A 66 9.01 6.66 6.46
N GLY A 67 9.42 6.19 7.64
CA GLY A 67 10.26 6.94 8.57
C GLY A 67 9.53 8.01 9.39
N PHE A 68 8.21 8.17 9.24
CA PHE A 68 7.42 9.10 10.04
C PHE A 68 7.21 8.59 11.47
N LYS A 69 8.07 9.06 12.39
CA LYS A 69 8.07 8.61 13.79
C LYS A 69 6.77 8.93 14.54
N LYS A 70 6.15 10.08 14.26
CA LYS A 70 4.92 10.53 14.94
C LYS A 70 3.76 9.59 14.62
N ASP A 71 3.56 9.34 13.33
CA ASP A 71 2.53 8.48 12.75
C ASP A 71 2.66 7.04 13.26
N LEU A 72 3.91 6.56 13.36
CA LEU A 72 4.22 5.26 13.92
C LEU A 72 3.84 5.15 15.41
N GLU A 73 4.07 6.19 16.22
CA GLU A 73 3.62 6.18 17.62
C GLU A 73 2.09 6.24 17.75
N GLN A 74 1.40 6.96 16.86
CA GLN A 74 -0.07 6.97 16.81
C GLN A 74 -0.64 5.60 16.43
N ALA A 75 -0.10 4.98 15.38
CA ALA A 75 -0.47 3.63 14.97
C ALA A 75 -0.20 2.58 16.07
N ARG A 76 0.87 2.75 16.86
CA ARG A 76 1.14 1.87 18.02
C ARG A 76 0.08 1.98 19.11
N LYS A 77 -0.44 3.18 19.38
CA LYS A 77 -1.54 3.36 20.33
C LYS A 77 -2.81 2.66 19.82
N LEU A 78 -3.11 2.84 18.54
CA LEU A 78 -4.25 2.19 17.89
C LEU A 78 -4.17 0.65 17.96
N VAL A 79 -2.99 0.06 17.81
CA VAL A 79 -2.79 -1.40 18.01
C VAL A 79 -3.20 -1.86 19.40
N VAL A 80 -2.92 -1.06 20.44
CA VAL A 80 -3.30 -1.41 21.82
C VAL A 80 -4.81 -1.31 21.99
N GLU A 81 -5.41 -0.23 21.49
CA GLU A 81 -6.86 0.04 21.59
C GLU A 81 -7.69 -1.02 20.86
N VAL A 82 -7.33 -1.34 19.62
CA VAL A 82 -8.15 -2.21 18.75
C VAL A 82 -7.94 -3.69 19.05
N SER A 83 -6.79 -4.08 19.61
CA SER A 83 -6.52 -5.49 19.88
C SER A 83 -7.35 -6.10 21.03
N GLY A 84 -7.89 -5.27 21.93
CA GLY A 84 -8.65 -5.71 23.12
C GLY A 84 -7.93 -6.71 24.03
N SER A 85 -6.63 -6.98 23.81
CA SER A 85 -5.88 -8.05 24.47
C SER A 85 -4.82 -7.48 25.41
N SER A 86 -4.44 -8.24 26.44
CA SER A 86 -3.40 -7.80 27.38
C SER A 86 -1.98 -7.77 26.77
N ARG A 87 -1.74 -8.47 25.64
CA ARG A 87 -0.40 -8.60 25.01
C ARG A 87 -0.43 -8.65 23.47
N PRO A 88 -0.94 -7.60 22.80
CA PRO A 88 -1.09 -7.60 21.34
C PRO A 88 0.22 -7.64 20.58
N TRP A 89 1.25 -7.03 21.16
CA TRP A 89 2.58 -6.92 20.57
C TRP A 89 3.24 -8.26 20.24
N SER A 90 2.93 -9.31 21.01
CA SER A 90 3.50 -10.63 20.77
C SER A 90 2.98 -11.24 19.47
N ALA A 91 1.69 -11.09 19.19
CA ALA A 91 1.06 -11.55 17.97
C ALA A 91 1.46 -10.68 16.78
N VAL A 92 1.42 -9.36 16.95
CA VAL A 92 1.78 -8.40 15.88
C VAL A 92 3.24 -8.53 15.47
N ARG A 93 4.19 -8.67 16.40
CA ARG A 93 5.61 -8.89 16.06
C ARG A 93 5.83 -10.21 15.33
N LYS A 94 5.15 -11.28 15.75
CA LYS A 94 5.22 -12.57 15.04
C LYS A 94 4.65 -12.45 13.62
N ALA A 95 3.54 -11.73 13.46
CA ALA A 95 2.92 -11.47 12.16
C ALA A 95 3.83 -10.62 11.26
N GLU A 96 4.40 -9.54 11.77
CA GLU A 96 5.35 -8.67 11.06
C GLU A 96 6.53 -9.47 10.52
N LEU A 97 7.15 -10.25 11.40
CA LEU A 97 8.34 -11.00 11.04
C LEU A 97 8.01 -12.14 10.06
N ASN A 98 6.82 -12.73 10.16
CA ASN A 98 6.31 -13.68 9.17
C ASN A 98 6.14 -13.03 7.79
N ILE A 99 5.46 -11.88 7.70
CA ILE A 99 5.28 -11.14 6.46
C ILE A 99 6.64 -10.83 5.82
N LEU A 100 7.57 -10.26 6.60
CA LEU A 100 8.89 -9.89 6.10
C LEU A 100 9.69 -11.10 5.60
N ARG A 101 9.73 -12.21 6.36
CA ARG A 101 10.41 -13.43 5.92
C ARG A 101 9.79 -14.00 4.65
N ARG A 102 8.46 -14.03 4.57
CA ARG A 102 7.72 -14.56 3.41
C ARG A 102 8.03 -13.76 2.14
N LEU A 103 8.13 -12.44 2.28
CA LEU A 103 8.44 -11.53 1.18
C LEU A 103 9.94 -11.34 0.92
N GLY A 104 10.81 -12.08 1.62
CA GLY A 104 12.26 -11.96 1.48
C GLY A 104 12.79 -10.56 1.84
N PHE A 105 12.18 -9.91 2.83
CA PHE A 105 12.48 -8.54 3.28
C PHE A 105 12.31 -7.45 2.21
N ARG A 106 11.58 -7.74 1.13
CA ARG A 106 11.20 -6.76 0.10
C ARG A 106 9.94 -6.01 0.50
N ALA A 107 10.05 -5.15 1.51
CA ALA A 107 8.93 -4.38 2.04
C ALA A 107 8.57 -3.17 1.16
N CYS A 108 9.56 -2.56 0.51
CA CYS A 108 9.37 -1.44 -0.40
C CYS A 108 8.98 -1.97 -1.78
N THR A 109 7.76 -1.69 -2.21
CA THR A 109 7.35 -1.91 -3.61
C THR A 109 6.74 -0.64 -4.16
N PRO A 110 7.05 -0.28 -5.41
CA PRO A 110 6.39 0.84 -6.05
C PRO A 110 4.88 0.56 -6.10
N THR A 111 4.10 1.49 -5.58
CA THR A 111 2.64 1.47 -5.58
C THR A 111 2.10 2.25 -6.78
N ALA A 112 0.83 2.04 -7.11
CA ALA A 112 0.13 2.82 -8.14
C ALA A 112 0.16 4.33 -7.85
N TYR A 113 0.22 4.72 -6.57
CA TYR A 113 0.36 6.11 -6.14
C TYR A 113 1.64 6.75 -6.71
N HIS A 114 2.80 6.09 -6.61
CA HIS A 114 4.05 6.64 -7.15
C HIS A 114 4.01 6.80 -8.68
N LEU A 115 3.30 5.91 -9.37
CA LEU A 115 3.12 6.03 -10.81
C LEU A 115 2.24 7.24 -11.14
N LEU A 116 1.13 7.42 -10.43
CA LEU A 116 0.23 8.55 -10.60
C LEU A 116 0.93 9.87 -10.28
N ASP A 117 1.67 9.94 -9.17
CA ASP A 117 2.42 11.13 -8.77
C ASP A 117 3.45 11.55 -9.84
N ARG A 118 4.15 10.57 -10.42
CA ARG A 118 5.07 10.81 -11.54
C ARG A 118 4.33 11.30 -12.79
N LEU A 119 3.23 10.66 -13.17
CA LEU A 119 2.45 11.06 -14.36
C LEU A 119 1.84 12.45 -14.20
N LEU A 120 1.36 12.80 -13.00
CA LEU A 120 0.86 14.13 -12.69
C LEU A 120 1.99 15.16 -12.73
N SER A 121 3.16 14.83 -12.17
CA SER A 121 4.33 15.70 -12.24
C SER A 121 4.78 15.95 -13.68
N ASP A 122 4.77 14.92 -14.54
CA ASP A 122 5.17 15.03 -15.94
C ASP A 122 4.14 15.83 -16.79
N THR A 123 2.86 15.75 -16.47
CA THR A 123 1.79 16.49 -17.18
C THR A 123 1.67 17.94 -16.72
N LEU A 124 1.85 18.21 -15.42
CA LEU A 124 1.78 19.55 -14.84
C LEU A 124 3.06 20.37 -15.07
N ASN A 125 4.22 19.72 -15.13
CA ASN A 125 5.49 20.37 -15.47
C ASN A 125 5.82 20.30 -16.97
N ALA A 126 4.89 19.82 -17.81
CA ALA A 126 5.05 19.91 -19.25
C ALA A 126 5.18 21.39 -19.63
N PRO A 127 6.29 21.81 -20.27
CA PRO A 127 6.47 23.20 -20.64
C PRO A 127 5.31 23.63 -21.54
N SER A 128 4.76 24.81 -21.25
CA SER A 128 3.63 25.47 -21.92
C SER A 128 3.89 25.88 -23.38
N ASP A 129 4.69 25.11 -24.13
CA ASP A 129 4.95 25.29 -25.56
C ASP A 129 3.92 24.56 -26.45
N ARG A 130 2.87 23.97 -25.87
CA ARG A 130 1.72 23.47 -26.65
C ARG A 130 0.67 24.56 -26.82
N SER A 131 1.05 25.64 -27.49
CA SER A 131 0.10 26.54 -28.14
C SER A 131 -0.17 26.04 -29.56
N ALA A 132 -1.45 25.82 -29.87
CA ALA A 132 -2.05 25.55 -31.19
C ALA A 132 -1.89 24.13 -31.77
N VAL A 133 -2.95 23.32 -31.67
CA VAL A 133 -3.76 22.68 -32.74
C VAL A 133 -4.98 22.11 -31.99
N GLY A 134 -6.21 22.59 -32.21
CA GLY A 134 -7.03 22.25 -33.36
C GLY A 134 -7.71 20.90 -33.12
N SER A 135 -9.04 20.91 -33.06
CA SER A 135 -9.96 19.79 -32.85
C SER A 135 -9.66 18.55 -33.70
N GLU A 136 -10.13 17.40 -33.20
CA GLU A 136 -10.39 16.11 -33.90
C GLU A 136 -9.29 15.03 -33.77
N ASP A 137 -9.75 13.85 -33.34
CA ASP A 137 -9.05 12.58 -33.11
C ASP A 137 -7.95 12.55 -32.03
N MET A 138 -8.36 12.07 -30.85
CA MET A 138 -7.49 11.73 -29.72
C MET A 138 -6.70 10.44 -30.04
N GLU A 139 -5.93 10.46 -31.13
CA GLU A 139 -5.00 9.41 -31.47
C GLU A 139 -3.85 9.50 -30.46
N TRP A 140 -3.80 8.51 -29.56
CA TRP A 140 -2.80 8.46 -28.51
C TRP A 140 -1.39 8.55 -29.13
N ASP A 141 -0.76 9.70 -28.90
CA ASP A 141 0.51 10.11 -29.52
C ASP A 141 1.56 9.01 -29.33
N ASN A 142 2.26 8.64 -30.40
CA ASN A 142 3.19 7.51 -30.40
C ASN A 142 4.30 7.67 -29.35
N GLU A 143 4.68 8.92 -29.07
CA GLU A 143 5.63 9.23 -28.01
C GLU A 143 5.10 8.86 -26.62
N SER A 144 3.81 9.10 -26.37
CA SER A 144 3.14 8.72 -25.14
C SER A 144 2.99 7.20 -25.02
N LYS A 145 2.74 6.49 -26.14
CA LYS A 145 2.75 5.02 -26.18
C LYS A 145 4.12 4.44 -25.85
N MET A 146 5.20 5.02 -26.39
CA MET A 146 6.57 4.58 -26.09
C MET A 146 6.92 4.80 -24.62
N ARG A 147 6.57 5.95 -24.04
CA ARG A 147 6.76 6.21 -22.60
C ARG A 147 6.01 5.21 -21.73
N CYS A 148 4.75 4.89 -22.05
CA CYS A 148 3.97 3.87 -21.35
C CYS A 148 4.54 2.44 -21.53
N SER A 149 5.04 2.10 -22.71
CA SER A 149 5.67 0.79 -22.96
C SER A 149 6.95 0.57 -22.15
N SER A 150 7.71 1.65 -21.88
CA SER A 150 8.89 1.62 -21.00
C SER A 150 8.50 1.41 -19.53
N LEU A 151 7.39 2.00 -19.08
CA LEU A 151 6.86 1.80 -17.72
C LEU A 151 6.39 0.35 -17.48
N ALA A 152 5.87 -0.32 -18.52
CA ALA A 152 5.49 -1.73 -18.45
C ALA A 152 6.69 -2.68 -18.23
N CYS A 153 7.92 -2.24 -18.50
CA CYS A 153 9.12 -3.04 -18.23
C CYS A 153 9.59 -2.98 -16.75
N PHE A 154 8.98 -2.12 -15.93
CA PHE A 154 9.29 -1.98 -14.49
C PHE A 154 8.26 -2.67 -13.57
N LEU A 155 7.19 -3.25 -14.13
CA LEU A 155 6.22 -4.11 -13.44
C LEU A 155 6.56 -5.58 -13.64
#